data_AF-A0A920V797-F1
#
_entry.id   AF-A0A920V797-F1
#
_cell.length_a   1.000
_cell.length_b   1.000
_cell.length_c   1.000
_cell.angle_alpha   90.00
_cell.angle_beta   90.00
_cell.angle_gamma   90.00
#
_symmetry.space_group_name_H-M   'P 1'
#
loop_
_entity.id
_entity.type
_entity.pdbx_description
1 polymer ?
#
loop_
_entity_poly.entity_id
_entity_poly.type
_entity_poly.pdbx_seq_one_letter_code
_entity_poly.pdbx_strand_id
1 'polypeptide(L)'
;MREDLRNEFKNIFTSDLSANSILLYASTDPLEAMQLNGEIIVLDEGEILQNGTAKDVFENPTNIKVSEITNDPAMNILKGSIDSNKIILNENVQFKIPKHVKNIQAGTFILG
;
A
#
# COMPACT_ATOMS: atom_id res chain seq x y z
N MET A 1 5.43 26.63 -5.68
CA MET A 1 6.69 25.90 -5.96
C MET A 1 6.52 24.39 -6.04
N ARG A 2 6.05 23.65 -5.02
CA ARG A 2 5.77 22.20 -5.16
C ARG A 2 4.51 21.89 -5.98
N GLU A 3 3.48 22.72 -5.83
CA GLU A 3 2.20 22.53 -6.52
C GLU A 3 2.29 22.79 -8.03
N ASP A 4 3.11 23.76 -8.44
CA ASP A 4 3.36 24.08 -9.85
C ASP A 4 4.07 22.92 -10.58
N LEU A 5 5.11 22.34 -9.96
CA LEU A 5 5.81 21.16 -10.46
C LEU A 5 4.85 19.98 -10.61
N ARG A 6 3.96 19.78 -9.65
CA ARG A 6 2.96 18.69 -9.67
C ARG A 6 1.99 18.81 -10.84
N ASN A 7 1.55 20.03 -11.14
CA ASN A 7 0.70 20.32 -12.29
C ASN A 7 1.46 20.11 -13.62
N GLU A 8 2.72 20.53 -13.67
CA GLU A 8 3.58 20.33 -14.83
C GLU A 8 3.82 18.84 -15.13
N PHE A 9 4.06 18.03 -14.09
CA PHE A 9 4.15 16.58 -14.23
C PHE A 9 2.86 16.00 -14.79
N LYS A 10 1.70 16.28 -14.18
CA LYS A 10 0.42 15.77 -14.67
C LYS A 10 0.20 16.09 -16.16
N ASN A 11 0.57 17.30 -16.58
CA ASN A 11 0.50 17.70 -17.98
C ASN A 11 1.40 16.85 -18.88
N ILE A 12 2.65 16.55 -18.47
CA ILE A 12 3.52 15.62 -19.21
C ILE A 12 2.87 14.24 -19.33
N PHE A 13 2.34 13.70 -18.23
CA PHE A 13 1.68 12.39 -18.20
C PHE A 13 0.43 12.32 -19.09
N THR A 14 -0.32 13.41 -19.22
CA THR A 14 -1.56 13.45 -20.03
C THR A 14 -1.38 14.03 -21.43
N SER A 15 -0.18 14.53 -21.78
CA SER A 15 0.07 15.16 -23.07
C SER A 15 0.17 14.13 -24.20
N ASP A 16 -0.11 14.55 -25.44
CA ASP A 16 0.05 13.69 -26.63
C ASP A 16 1.50 13.18 -26.81
N LEU A 17 2.49 13.81 -26.15
CA LEU A 17 3.89 13.40 -26.17
C LEU A 17 4.15 12.09 -25.39
N SER A 18 3.42 11.85 -24.29
CA SER A 18 3.52 10.61 -23.51
C SER A 18 2.79 9.45 -24.17
N ALA A 19 1.82 9.71 -25.06
CA ALA A 19 1.02 8.69 -25.72
C ALA A 19 1.84 7.68 -26.56
N ASN A 20 3.03 8.08 -27.02
CA ASN A 20 3.95 7.24 -27.80
C ASN A 20 5.28 6.93 -27.09
N SER A 21 5.36 7.11 -25.76
CA SER A 21 6.60 6.96 -24.99
C SER A 21 6.41 6.08 -23.75
N ILE A 22 7.50 5.48 -23.25
CA ILE A 22 7.52 4.83 -21.93
C ILE A 22 8.10 5.83 -20.93
N LEU A 23 7.35 6.11 -19.85
CA LEU A 23 7.77 7.01 -18.79
C LEU A 23 8.04 6.21 -17.51
N LEU A 24 9.28 6.32 -17.02
CA LEU A 24 9.67 5.80 -15.72
C LEU A 24 9.86 6.98 -14.76
N TYR A 25 9.12 6.96 -13.65
CA TYR A 25 9.20 7.97 -12.60
C TYR A 25 9.45 7.27 -11.27
N ALA A 26 10.41 7.77 -10.50
CA ALA A 26 10.73 7.27 -9.18
C ALA A 26 10.48 8.39 -8.15
N SER A 27 9.74 8.07 -7.10
CA SER A 27 9.48 8.98 -5.99
C SER A 27 9.51 8.22 -4.67
N THR A 28 9.86 8.92 -3.60
CA THR A 28 9.78 8.44 -2.23
C THR A 28 8.48 8.90 -1.55
N ASP A 29 7.61 9.65 -2.23
CA ASP A 29 6.33 10.13 -1.72
C ASP A 29 5.16 9.28 -2.30
N PRO A 30 4.45 8.51 -1.47
CA PRO A 30 3.34 7.66 -1.93
C PRO A 30 2.19 8.44 -2.55
N LEU A 31 1.97 9.68 -2.12
CA LEU A 31 0.91 10.52 -2.65
C LEU A 31 1.17 10.87 -4.13
N GLU A 32 2.43 10.99 -4.53
CA GLU A 32 2.78 11.20 -5.94
C GLU A 32 2.47 9.96 -6.78
N ALA A 33 2.86 8.77 -6.32
CA ALA A 33 2.52 7.49 -6.96
C ALA A 33 0.99 7.32 -7.13
N MET A 34 0.23 7.62 -6.07
CA MET A 34 -1.23 7.56 -6.10
C MET A 34 -1.87 8.52 -7.10
N GLN A 35 -1.32 9.72 -7.26
CA GLN A 35 -1.87 10.72 -8.17
C GLN A 35 -1.61 10.45 -9.65
N LEU A 36 -0.51 9.76 -9.96
CA LEU A 36 -0.21 9.34 -11.31
C LEU A 36 -1.11 8.18 -11.77
N ASN A 37 -1.78 7.50 -10.82
CA ASN A 37 -2.80 6.48 -11.05
C ASN A 37 -2.39 5.42 -12.10
N GLY A 38 -1.14 4.96 -12.01
CA GLY A 38 -0.55 3.96 -12.90
C GLY A 38 -0.15 2.68 -12.18
N GLU A 39 0.50 1.79 -12.93
CA GLU A 39 1.25 0.66 -12.38
C GLU A 39 2.50 1.17 -11.65
N ILE A 40 2.72 0.70 -10.43
CA ILE A 40 3.88 1.05 -9.61
C ILE A 40 4.66 -0.19 -9.22
N ILE A 41 5.93 0.02 -8.89
CA ILE A 41 6.83 -0.99 -8.34
C ILE A 41 7.35 -0.43 -7.02
N VAL A 42 7.10 -1.15 -5.92
CA VAL A 42 7.66 -0.85 -4.61
C VAL A 42 9.00 -1.56 -4.50
N LEU A 43 10.05 -0.79 -4.27
CA LEU A 43 11.42 -1.26 -4.20
C LEU A 43 12.00 -0.93 -2.81
N ASP A 44 12.70 -1.88 -2.22
CA ASP A 44 13.49 -1.68 -1.00
C ASP A 44 14.79 -2.47 -1.10
N GLU A 45 15.92 -1.85 -0.74
CA GLU A 45 17.26 -2.46 -0.78
C GLU A 45 17.63 -3.19 -2.10
N GLY A 46 17.07 -2.74 -3.22
CA GLY A 46 17.32 -3.34 -4.54
C GLY A 46 16.43 -4.54 -4.87
N GLU A 47 15.50 -4.90 -4.00
CA GLU A 47 14.50 -5.96 -4.23
C GLU A 47 13.11 -5.37 -4.48
N ILE A 48 12.38 -5.98 -5.43
CA ILE A 48 10.98 -5.65 -5.67
C ILE A 48 10.15 -6.30 -4.57
N LEU A 49 9.51 -5.49 -3.74
CA LEU A 49 8.62 -5.96 -2.69
C LEU A 49 7.22 -6.27 -3.21
N GLN A 50 6.69 -5.42 -4.09
CA GLN A 50 5.36 -5.56 -4.70
C GLN A 50 5.25 -4.71 -5.97
N ASN A 51 4.43 -5.15 -6.91
CA ASN A 51 4.05 -4.37 -8.10
C ASN A 51 2.55 -4.50 -8.36
N GLY A 52 1.96 -3.48 -8.96
CA GLY A 52 0.54 -3.42 -9.30
C GLY A 52 0.05 -2.00 -9.44
N THR A 53 -1.25 -1.81 -9.65
CA THR A 53 -1.84 -0.46 -9.64
C THR A 53 -1.56 0.25 -8.32
N ALA A 54 -1.29 1.56 -8.36
CA ALA A 54 -1.03 2.35 -7.16
C ALA A 54 -2.10 2.14 -6.08
N LYS A 55 -3.37 2.08 -6.49
CA LYS A 55 -4.51 1.81 -5.61
C LYS A 55 -4.41 0.45 -4.91
N ASP A 56 -4.14 -0.63 -5.66
CA ASP A 56 -4.06 -1.97 -5.10
C ASP A 56 -2.89 -2.12 -4.12
N VAL A 57 -1.74 -1.53 -4.45
CA VAL A 57 -0.57 -1.54 -3.55
C VAL A 57 -0.84 -0.74 -2.27
N PHE A 58 -1.64 0.33 -2.34
CA PHE A 58 -2.04 1.12 -1.18
C PHE A 58 -3.10 0.42 -0.31
N GLU A 59 -4.12 -0.18 -0.94
CA GLU A 59 -5.26 -0.82 -0.24
C GLU A 59 -4.96 -2.25 0.22
N ASN A 60 -4.10 -2.97 -0.50
CA ASN A 60 -3.74 -4.37 -0.27
C ASN A 60 -2.22 -4.59 -0.28
N PRO A 61 -1.46 -3.97 0.64
CA PRO A 61 -0.04 -4.22 0.75
C PRO A 61 0.20 -5.69 1.12
N THR A 62 1.13 -6.34 0.41
CA THR A 62 1.45 -7.77 0.58
C THR A 62 2.16 -8.09 1.89
N ASN A 63 2.77 -7.09 2.52
CA ASN A 63 3.42 -7.20 3.81
C ASN A 63 3.55 -5.82 4.49
N ILE A 64 3.98 -5.82 5.75
CA ILE A 64 4.12 -4.62 6.58
C ILE A 64 5.09 -3.61 5.95
N LYS A 65 6.21 -4.07 5.39
CA LYS A 65 7.22 -3.18 4.80
C LYS A 65 6.66 -2.41 3.61
N VAL A 66 5.86 -3.06 2.77
CA VAL A 66 5.16 -2.36 1.68
C VAL A 66 4.22 -1.30 2.24
N SER A 67 3.42 -1.63 3.27
CA SER A 67 2.50 -0.66 3.89
C SER A 67 3.20 0.55 4.51
N GLU A 68 4.37 0.34 5.11
CA GLU A 68 5.19 1.42 5.67
C GLU A 68 5.73 2.36 4.59
N ILE A 69 6.01 1.83 3.40
CA ILE A 69 6.50 2.61 2.27
C ILE A 69 5.36 3.33 1.57
N THR A 70 4.18 2.71 1.44
CA THR A 70 3.11 3.21 0.55
C THR A 70 1.93 3.89 1.24
N ASN A 71 1.77 3.77 2.56
CA ASN A 71 0.70 4.46 3.29
C ASN A 71 1.20 5.73 3.99
N ASP A 72 0.58 6.88 3.70
CA ASP A 72 0.74 8.12 4.45
C ASP A 72 -0.65 8.74 4.72
N PRO A 73 -1.13 8.80 5.98
CA PRO A 73 -0.46 8.29 7.17
C PRO A 73 -0.33 6.76 7.17
N ALA A 74 0.68 6.25 7.87
CA ALA A 74 0.98 4.82 7.92
C ALA A 74 -0.20 3.98 8.43
N MET A 75 -0.33 2.77 7.90
CA MET A 75 -1.36 1.81 8.33
C MET A 75 -1.21 1.47 9.81
N ASN A 76 -2.33 1.27 10.50
CA ASN A 76 -2.32 0.90 11.92
C ASN A 76 -1.89 -0.55 12.09
N ILE A 77 -0.72 -0.76 12.68
CA ILE A 77 -0.19 -2.11 12.93
C ILE A 77 -0.34 -2.49 14.40
N LEU A 78 -1.02 -3.60 14.68
CA LEU A 78 -1.36 -4.06 16.02
C LEU A 78 -0.99 -5.54 16.19
N LYS A 79 -0.46 -5.90 17.37
CA LYS A 79 -0.29 -7.30 17.74
C LYS A 79 -1.60 -7.84 18.30
N GLY A 80 -1.99 -9.02 17.85
CA GLY A 80 -3.19 -9.70 18.33
C GLY A 80 -3.03 -11.20 18.26
N SER A 81 -4.06 -11.91 18.73
CA SER A 81 -4.16 -13.35 18.57
C SER A 81 -5.44 -13.72 17.85
N ILE A 82 -5.39 -14.82 17.11
CA ILE A 82 -6.56 -15.43 16.50
C ILE A 82 -6.84 -16.71 17.28
N ASP A 83 -8.06 -16.83 17.81
CA ASP A 83 -8.54 -18.04 18.46
C ASP A 83 -10.05 -18.19 18.23
N SER A 84 -10.49 -19.43 17.99
CA SER A 84 -11.91 -19.80 18.02
C SER A 84 -12.81 -18.87 17.19
N ASN A 85 -12.34 -18.52 15.98
CA ASN A 85 -13.01 -17.64 15.02
C ASN A 85 -13.14 -16.16 15.44
N LYS A 86 -12.29 -15.70 16.36
CA LYS A 86 -12.18 -14.31 16.82
C LYS A 86 -10.76 -13.78 16.67
N ILE A 87 -10.66 -12.47 16.45
CA ILE A 87 -9.43 -11.68 16.55
C ILE A 87 -9.45 -11.01 17.92
N ILE A 88 -8.42 -11.21 18.71
CA ILE A 88 -8.30 -10.70 20.09
C ILE A 88 -7.09 -9.75 20.12
N LEU A 89 -7.34 -8.45 20.31
CA LEU A 89 -6.27 -7.46 20.49
C LEU A 89 -5.88 -7.33 21.96
N ASN A 90 -6.88 -7.34 22.84
CA ASN A 90 -6.72 -7.37 24.30
C ASN A 90 -8.03 -7.87 24.95
N GLU A 91 -8.11 -7.85 26.28
CA GLU A 91 -9.30 -8.32 27.03
C GLU A 91 -10.60 -7.59 26.66
N ASN A 92 -10.51 -6.32 26.24
CA ASN A 92 -11.67 -5.45 25.98
C ASN A 92 -12.01 -5.31 24.49
N VAL A 93 -11.07 -5.62 23.58
CA VAL A 93 -11.22 -5.40 22.14
C VAL A 93 -11.09 -6.71 21.39
N GLN A 94 -12.23 -7.22 20.94
CA GLN A 94 -12.36 -8.47 20.19
C GLN A 94 -13.23 -8.27 18.95
N PHE A 95 -12.81 -8.84 17.82
CA PHE A 95 -13.53 -8.80 16.56
C PHE A 95 -13.88 -10.20 16.06
N LYS A 96 -14.95 -10.32 15.26
CA LYS A 96 -15.24 -11.55 14.53
C LYS A 96 -14.28 -11.68 13.36
N ILE A 97 -13.80 -12.89 13.07
CA ILE A 97 -12.94 -13.13 11.91
C ILE A 97 -13.68 -12.79 10.60
N PRO A 98 -13.07 -11.97 9.72
CA PRO A 98 -13.57 -11.72 8.37
C PRO A 98 -13.59 -13.00 7.51
N LYS A 99 -14.46 -13.05 6.50
CA LYS A 99 -14.59 -14.23 5.62
C LYS A 99 -13.28 -14.62 4.92
N HIS A 100 -12.43 -13.65 4.59
CA HIS A 100 -11.17 -13.86 3.89
C HIS A 100 -10.05 -14.44 4.77
N VAL A 101 -10.22 -14.47 6.11
CA VAL A 101 -9.20 -14.96 7.07
C VAL A 101 -9.67 -16.23 7.81
N LYS A 102 -10.72 -16.90 7.32
CA LYS A 102 -11.36 -18.02 8.03
C LYS A 102 -10.49 -19.26 8.27
N ASN A 103 -9.43 -19.45 7.48
CA ASN A 103 -8.62 -20.66 7.49
C ASN A 103 -7.25 -20.49 8.17
N ILE A 104 -7.06 -19.42 8.95
CA ILE A 104 -5.83 -19.23 9.71
C ILE A 104 -5.86 -20.05 11.01
N GLN A 105 -4.76 -20.73 11.30
CA GLN A 105 -4.57 -21.47 12.56
C GLN A 105 -4.50 -20.51 13.75
N ALA A 106 -4.94 -20.99 14.92
CA ALA A 106 -4.85 -20.19 16.13
C ALA A 106 -3.40 -19.84 16.47
N GLY A 107 -3.15 -18.59 16.86
CA GLY A 107 -1.79 -18.10 17.09
C GLY A 107 -1.72 -16.58 17.28
N THR A 108 -0.50 -16.08 17.47
CA THR A 108 -0.21 -14.65 17.56
C THR A 108 0.14 -14.11 16.18
N PHE A 109 -0.47 -13.00 15.80
CA PHE A 109 -0.30 -12.36 14.51
C PHE A 109 -0.07 -10.85 14.66
N ILE A 110 0.52 -10.27 13.63
CA ILE A 110 0.52 -8.83 13.41
C ILE A 110 -0.63 -8.52 12.46
N LEU A 111 -1.45 -7.55 12.82
CA LEU A 111 -2.67 -7.15 12.13
C LEU A 111 -2.48 -5.72 11.61
N GLY A 112 -2.73 -5.52 10.33
CA GLY A 112 -2.68 -4.25 9.60
C GLY A 112 -3.84 -4.19 8.63
#